data_AF-A0A7Y2IQ02-F1
#
_entry.id   AF-A0A7Y2IQ02-F1
#
_cell.length_a   1.000
_cell.length_b   1.000
_cell.length_c   1.000
_cell.angle_alpha   90.00
_cell.angle_beta   90.00
_cell.angle_gamma   90.00
#
_symmetry.space_group_name_H-M   'P 1'
#
loop_
_entity.id
_entity.type
_entity.pdbx_description
1 polymer ?
#
loop_
_entity_poly.entity_id
_entity_poly.type
_entity_poly.pdbx_seq_one_letter_code
_entity_poly.pdbx_strand_id
1 'polypeptide(L)'
;MRPGRKERKILRLNDEIAALEYAAELAREELIMHQHLDDDAQRDAAVSSNPIDLADAKETAGDVVRAQSVIDKMNSDRARLVAKRDQLLSRLD
;
A
#
# COMPACT_ATOMS: atom_id res chain seq x y z
N MET A 1 34.22 -6.15 -13.07
CA MET A 1 33.50 -6.93 -14.10
C MET A 1 32.16 -6.24 -14.37
N ARG A 2 31.77 -5.99 -15.63
CA ARG A 2 30.48 -5.31 -15.91
C ARG A 2 29.34 -6.35 -15.79
N PRO A 3 28.23 -6.05 -15.08
CA PRO A 3 27.11 -6.97 -14.94
C PRO A 3 26.49 -7.26 -16.29
N GLY A 4 26.15 -8.53 -16.55
CA GLY A 4 25.45 -8.97 -17.75
C GLY A 4 24.00 -8.47 -17.82
N ARG A 5 23.28 -8.85 -18.87
CA ARG A 5 21.90 -8.37 -19.11
C ARG A 5 20.93 -8.85 -18.01
N LYS A 6 21.12 -10.06 -17.49
CA LYS A 6 20.27 -10.64 -16.44
C LYS A 6 20.51 -9.93 -15.10
N GLU A 7 21.76 -9.72 -14.74
CA GLU A 7 22.17 -9.02 -13.52
C GLU A 7 21.65 -7.58 -13.51
N ARG A 8 21.79 -6.84 -14.62
CA ARG A 8 21.20 -5.49 -14.74
C ARG A 8 19.67 -5.48 -14.66
N LYS A 9 19.00 -6.59 -14.98
CA LYS A 9 17.54 -6.70 -14.83
C LYS A 9 17.16 -7.00 -13.38
N ILE A 10 17.93 -7.85 -12.69
CA ILE A 10 17.74 -8.15 -11.28
C ILE A 10 17.94 -6.88 -10.42
N LEU A 11 19.00 -6.10 -10.69
CA LEU A 11 19.23 -4.84 -9.99
C LEU A 11 18.04 -3.89 -10.12
N ARG A 12 17.54 -3.68 -11.34
CA ARG A 12 16.34 -2.85 -11.55
C ARG A 12 15.10 -3.37 -10.82
N LEU A 13 14.88 -4.68 -10.81
CA LEU A 13 13.77 -5.26 -10.04
C LEU A 13 13.94 -5.01 -8.55
N ASN A 14 15.16 -5.07 -8.01
CA ASN A 14 15.41 -4.74 -6.60
C ASN A 14 15.09 -3.27 -6.31
N ASP A 15 15.50 -2.35 -7.19
CA ASP A 15 15.20 -0.92 -7.03
C ASP A 15 13.68 -0.67 -7.05
N GLU A 16 12.95 -1.30 -7.98
CA GLU A 16 11.48 -1.22 -8.06
C GLU A 16 10.80 -1.83 -6.83
N ILE A 17 11.30 -2.96 -6.32
CA ILE A 17 10.79 -3.59 -5.08
C ILE A 17 10.99 -2.65 -3.89
N ALA A 18 12.19 -2.08 -3.72
CA ALA A 18 12.49 -1.17 -2.63
C ALA A 18 11.64 0.10 -2.69
N ALA A 19 11.39 0.64 -3.89
CA ALA A 19 10.51 1.78 -4.08
C ALA A 19 9.06 1.46 -3.67
N LEU A 20 8.54 0.28 -4.02
CA LEU A 20 7.20 -0.15 -3.60
C LEU A 20 7.12 -0.42 -2.10
N GLU A 21 8.16 -0.98 -1.48
CA GLU A 21 8.22 -1.19 -0.04
C GLU A 21 8.14 0.13 0.72
N TYR A 22 8.94 1.13 0.29
CA TYR A 22 8.91 2.46 0.87
C TYR A 22 7.56 3.17 0.68
N ALA A 23 7.00 3.12 -0.54
CA ALA A 23 5.70 3.71 -0.82
C ALA A 23 4.57 3.05 -0.02
N ALA A 24 4.59 1.73 0.13
CA ALA A 24 3.61 1.00 0.94
C ALA A 24 3.72 1.35 2.42
N GLU A 25 4.93 1.59 2.93
CA GLU A 25 5.12 2.02 4.31
C GLU A 25 4.55 3.42 4.56
N LEU A 26 4.85 4.39 3.69
CA LEU A 26 4.27 5.73 3.78
C LEU A 26 2.74 5.69 3.71
N ALA A 27 2.18 4.88 2.83
CA ALA A 27 0.73 4.71 2.71
C ALA A 27 0.11 4.07 3.97
N ARG A 28 0.83 3.18 4.67
CA ARG A 28 0.36 2.63 5.96
C ARG A 28 0.32 3.70 7.06
N GLU A 29 1.31 4.59 7.11
CA GLU A 29 1.30 5.71 8.05
C GLU A 29 0.09 6.62 7.79
N GLU A 30 -0.23 6.90 6.54
CA GLU A 30 -1.43 7.65 6.14
C GLU A 30 -2.73 6.91 6.47
N LEU A 31 -2.78 5.59 6.26
CA LEU A 31 -3.93 4.77 6.64
C LEU A 31 -4.25 4.86 8.13
N ILE A 32 -3.23 4.87 9.00
CA ILE A 32 -3.42 5.01 10.45
C ILE A 32 -4.13 6.34 10.76
N MET A 33 -3.75 7.41 10.07
CA MET A 33 -4.43 8.71 10.22
C MET A 33 -5.89 8.64 9.79
N HIS A 34 -6.19 8.01 8.64
CA HIS A 34 -7.57 7.82 8.20
C HIS A 34 -8.40 6.97 9.16
N GLN A 35 -7.81 5.94 9.76
CA GLN A 35 -8.47 5.10 10.76
C GLN A 35 -8.84 5.90 12.01
N HIS A 36 -7.96 6.80 12.47
CA HIS A 36 -8.30 7.68 13.60
C HIS A 36 -9.43 8.65 13.28
N LEU A 37 -9.44 9.23 12.08
CA LEU A 37 -10.53 10.10 11.63
C LEU A 37 -11.86 9.35 11.50
N ASP A 38 -11.84 8.13 10.96
CA ASP A 38 -13.01 7.27 10.89
C ASP A 38 -13.52 6.93 12.29
N ASP A 39 -12.65 6.50 13.20
CA ASP A 39 -13.02 6.19 14.58
C ASP A 39 -13.70 7.38 15.30
N ASP A 40 -13.19 8.60 15.09
CA ASP A 40 -13.81 9.83 15.62
C ASP A 40 -15.18 10.08 14.98
N ALA A 41 -15.28 10.03 13.65
CA ALA A 41 -16.52 10.27 12.92
C ALA A 41 -17.60 9.22 13.26
N GLN A 42 -17.23 7.95 13.41
CA GLN A 42 -18.15 6.90 13.86
C GLN A 42 -18.67 7.17 15.28
N ARG A 43 -17.80 7.65 16.19
CA ARG A 43 -18.22 8.00 17.56
C ARG A 43 -19.21 9.16 17.56
N ASP A 44 -18.94 10.21 16.81
CA ASP A 44 -19.81 11.39 16.71
C ASP A 44 -21.17 11.01 16.12
N ALA A 45 -21.17 10.26 15.02
CA ALA A 45 -22.38 9.74 14.38
C ALA A 45 -23.21 8.81 15.29
N ALA A 46 -22.57 8.08 16.20
CA ALA A 46 -23.26 7.18 17.13
C ALA A 46 -23.99 7.92 18.26
N VAL A 47 -23.50 9.10 18.66
CA VAL A 47 -24.09 9.89 19.76
C VAL A 47 -24.95 11.05 19.28
N SER A 48 -24.87 11.39 17.99
CA SER A 48 -25.64 12.46 17.38
C SER A 48 -26.76 11.93 16.48
N SER A 49 -27.84 12.70 16.34
CA SER A 49 -28.86 12.49 15.31
C SER A 49 -28.68 13.46 14.14
N ASN A 50 -27.49 14.06 14.02
CA ASN A 50 -27.17 15.02 12.97
C ASN A 50 -26.89 14.28 11.66
N PRO A 51 -27.63 14.57 10.58
CA PRO A 51 -27.36 13.97 9.27
C PRO A 51 -25.95 14.23 8.72
N ILE A 52 -25.29 15.30 9.16
CA ILE A 52 -23.92 15.62 8.75
C ILE A 52 -22.94 14.59 9.32
N ASP A 53 -23.00 14.31 10.62
CA ASP A 53 -22.08 13.37 11.28
C ASP A 53 -22.22 11.95 10.69
N LEU A 54 -23.44 11.54 10.32
CA LEU A 54 -23.68 10.28 9.59
C LEU A 54 -23.04 10.26 8.19
N ALA A 55 -23.01 11.40 7.51
CA ALA A 55 -22.38 11.53 6.20
C ALA A 55 -20.85 11.49 6.33
N ASP A 56 -20.29 12.19 7.33
CA ASP A 56 -18.85 12.22 7.61
C ASP A 56 -18.34 10.82 8.00
N ALA A 57 -19.08 10.09 8.83
CA ALA A 57 -18.79 8.69 9.16
C ALA A 57 -18.78 7.77 7.93
N LYS A 58 -19.65 8.02 6.94
CA LYS A 58 -19.65 7.25 5.70
C LYS A 58 -18.45 7.62 4.81
N GLU A 59 -18.10 8.90 4.75
CA GLU A 59 -16.99 9.39 3.94
C GLU A 59 -15.65 8.85 4.42
N THR A 60 -15.38 9.00 5.72
CA THR A 60 -14.14 8.55 6.39
C THR A 60 -13.96 7.03 6.31
N ALA A 61 -15.02 6.24 6.53
CA ALA A 61 -14.99 4.80 6.28
C ALA A 61 -14.62 4.47 4.82
N GLY A 62 -15.11 5.28 3.87
CA GLY A 62 -14.74 5.17 2.47
C GLY A 62 -13.27 5.47 2.19
N ASP A 63 -12.68 6.44 2.88
CA ASP A 63 -11.25 6.76 2.78
C ASP A 63 -10.37 5.62 3.29
N VAL A 64 -10.72 5.03 4.44
CA VAL A 64 -10.00 3.86 4.98
C VAL A 64 -9.96 2.72 3.95
N VAL A 65 -11.11 2.41 3.33
CA VAL A 65 -11.19 1.36 2.30
C VAL A 65 -10.34 1.70 1.07
N ARG A 66 -10.37 2.96 0.61
CA ARG A 66 -9.56 3.41 -0.53
C ARG A 66 -8.06 3.29 -0.23
N ALA A 67 -7.61 3.80 0.92
CA ALA A 67 -6.22 3.74 1.34
C ALA A 67 -5.72 2.29 1.47
N GLN A 68 -6.52 1.42 2.10
CA GLN A 68 -6.20 -0.01 2.20
C GLN A 68 -6.07 -0.67 0.83
N SER A 69 -6.97 -0.37 -0.11
CA SER A 69 -6.92 -0.91 -1.46
C SER A 69 -5.64 -0.50 -2.22
N VAL A 70 -5.12 0.71 -1.97
CA VAL A 70 -3.86 1.18 -2.58
C VAL A 70 -2.68 0.38 -2.02
N ILE A 71 -2.62 0.18 -0.70
CA ILE A 71 -1.59 -0.63 -0.04
C ILE A 71 -1.61 -2.07 -0.56
N ASP A 72 -2.79 -2.69 -0.67
CA ASP A 72 -2.95 -4.05 -1.16
C ASP A 72 -2.47 -4.21 -2.60
N LYS A 73 -2.73 -3.19 -3.43
CA LYS A 73 -2.25 -3.13 -4.80
C LYS A 73 -0.72 -3.06 -4.86
N MET A 74 -0.10 -2.20 -4.07
CA MET A 74 1.36 -2.10 -3.97
C MET A 74 1.99 -3.41 -3.50
N ASN A 75 1.42 -4.04 -2.47
CA ASN A 75 1.89 -5.34 -1.96
C ASN A 75 1.80 -6.44 -3.03
N SER A 76 0.69 -6.46 -3.79
CA SER A 76 0.49 -7.41 -4.89
C SER A 76 1.51 -7.21 -6.01
N ASP A 77 1.79 -5.97 -6.39
CA ASP A 77 2.76 -5.66 -7.44
C ASP A 77 4.19 -5.97 -6.98
N ARG A 78 4.52 -5.66 -5.71
CA ARG A 78 5.78 -6.08 -5.09
C ARG A 78 5.96 -7.59 -5.14
N ALA A 79 4.95 -8.37 -4.74
CA ALA A 79 5.02 -9.83 -4.77
C ALA A 79 5.29 -10.39 -6.17
N ARG A 80 4.69 -9.78 -7.21
CA ARG A 80 4.95 -10.14 -8.62
C ARG A 80 6.39 -9.85 -9.03
N LEU A 81 6.95 -8.71 -8.62
CA LEU A 81 8.34 -8.35 -8.92
C LEU A 81 9.34 -9.26 -8.20
N VAL A 82 9.06 -9.61 -6.94
CA VAL A 82 9.83 -10.59 -6.17
C VAL A 82 9.85 -11.94 -6.90
N ALA A 83 8.68 -12.47 -7.29
CA ALA A 83 8.59 -13.74 -8.01
C ALA A 83 9.38 -13.71 -9.33
N LYS A 84 9.32 -12.59 -10.06
CA LYS A 84 10.06 -12.39 -11.32
C LYS A 84 11.58 -12.31 -11.08
N ARG A 85 12.02 -11.67 -10.01
CA ARG A 85 13.43 -11.62 -9.60
C ARG A 85 13.94 -13.02 -9.26
N ASP A 86 13.19 -13.75 -8.44
CA ASP A 86 13.56 -15.09 -7.98
C ASP A 86 13.65 -16.08 -9.15
N GLN A 87 12.74 -15.97 -10.13
CA GLN A 87 12.83 -16.72 -11.38
C GLN A 87 14.11 -16.40 -12.17
N LEU A 88 14.58 -15.14 -12.19
CA LEU A 88 15.82 -14.78 -12.88
C LEU A 88 17.05 -15.29 -12.12
N LEU A 89 17.02 -15.23 -10.79
CA LEU A 89 18.10 -15.73 -9.92
C LEU A 89 18.27 -17.25 -10.09
N SER A 90 17.18 -18.02 -10.10
CA SER A 90 17.23 -19.49 -10.33
C SER A 90 17.80 -19.93 -11.69
N ARG A 91 18.06 -18.98 -12.60
CA ARG A 91 18.64 -19.20 -13.93
C ARG A 91 20.07 -18.64 -14.05
N LEU A 92 20.65 -18.22 -12.93
CA LEU A 92 22.05 -17.80 -12.79
C LEU A 92 22.90 -18.86 -12.09
N ASP A 93 22.26 -19.76 -11.33
CA ASP A 93 22.81 -21.04 -10.90
C ASP A 93 22.95 -22.00 -12.10
#